data_AF-A0A3A2ZAI5-F1
#
_entry.id   AF-A0A3A2ZAI5-F1
#
_cell.length_a   1.000
_cell.length_b   1.000
_cell.length_c   1.000
_cell.angle_alpha   90.00
_cell.angle_beta   90.00
_cell.angle_gamma   90.00
#
_symmetry.space_group_name_H-M   'P 1'
#
loop_
_entity.id
_entity.type
_entity.pdbx_description
1 polymer ?
#
loop_
_entity_poly.entity_id
_entity_poly.type
_entity_poly.pdbx_seq_one_letter_code
_entity_poly.pdbx_strand_id
1 'polypeptide(L)'
;MSRVDKGLLQEPKFITACSSLEALTFRYTMDTEDTVVFMAQLIQHATRLQRLRIDADYSDHSTTLMSHLYSTQITLSIRELTLENAHVGSSHAFNGFLASFKRSLAKVSFAAIHLDSGEWASVLRALSKFPSLTEISTYVLGQAESQRVHFPAVLQDPIVDPVLGTKFSYTVKKLRQGHRTLMVAYSGRSMAIALQKMANFATPYNVIS
;
A
#
# COMPACT_ATOMS: atom_id res chain seq x y z
N MET A 1 17.93 -11.69 21.33
CA MET A 1 18.02 -10.36 21.96
C MET A 1 17.17 -9.40 21.14
N SER A 2 16.21 -8.71 21.75
CA SER A 2 15.45 -7.67 21.05
C SER A 2 16.42 -6.57 20.61
N ARG A 3 16.37 -6.19 19.33
CA ARG A 3 17.15 -5.06 18.80
C ARG A 3 16.54 -3.70 19.15
N VAL A 4 15.39 -3.71 19.83
CA VAL A 4 14.62 -2.51 20.12
C VAL A 4 14.33 -2.41 21.61
N ASP A 5 14.62 -1.26 22.19
CA ASP A 5 14.31 -0.94 23.57
C ASP A 5 12.90 -0.39 23.68
N LYS A 6 11.97 -1.23 24.18
CA LYS A 6 10.57 -0.84 24.40
C LYS A 6 10.43 0.23 25.48
N GLY A 7 11.40 0.38 26.37
CA GLY A 7 11.43 1.41 27.40
C GLY A 7 11.41 2.83 26.82
N LEU A 8 12.02 3.02 25.64
CA LEU A 8 12.03 4.31 24.95
C LEU A 8 10.61 4.81 24.62
N LEU A 9 9.68 3.93 24.32
CA LEU A 9 8.29 4.30 24.01
C LEU A 9 7.48 4.70 25.25
N GLN A 10 8.04 4.52 26.45
CA GLN A 10 7.48 5.04 27.70
C GLN A 10 8.13 6.35 28.13
N GLU A 11 9.23 6.77 27.49
CA GLU A 11 9.92 8.00 27.83
C GLU A 11 9.19 9.22 27.27
N PRO A 12 8.72 10.16 28.13
CA PRO A 12 7.97 11.33 27.66
C PRO A 12 8.72 12.18 26.63
N LYS A 13 10.05 12.28 26.77
CA LYS A 13 10.90 13.01 25.83
C LYS A 13 10.92 12.37 24.44
N PHE A 14 11.00 11.04 24.40
CA PHE A 14 10.97 10.29 23.15
C PHE A 14 9.61 10.38 22.47
N ILE A 15 8.50 10.20 23.23
CA ILE A 15 7.13 10.36 22.71
C ILE A 15 6.94 11.78 22.14
N THR A 16 7.40 12.80 22.86
CA THR A 16 7.31 14.20 22.42
C THR A 16 8.06 14.41 21.11
N ALA A 17 9.29 13.90 21.01
CA ALA A 17 10.06 13.96 19.77
C ALA A 17 9.31 13.24 18.62
N CYS A 18 8.76 12.05 18.88
CA CYS A 18 8.01 11.27 17.90
C CYS A 18 6.77 12.01 17.39
N SER A 19 6.05 12.73 18.26
CA SER A 19 4.86 13.49 17.87
C SER A 19 5.11 14.56 16.81
N SER A 20 6.36 15.03 16.69
CA SER A 20 6.76 16.00 15.67
C SER A 20 7.13 15.38 14.33
N LEU A 21 7.23 14.04 14.24
CA LEU A 21 7.62 13.34 13.01
C LEU A 21 6.56 13.51 11.93
N GLU A 22 6.98 14.03 10.77
CA GLU A 22 6.10 14.20 9.61
C GLU A 22 6.32 13.13 8.54
N ALA A 23 7.49 12.48 8.56
CA ALA A 23 7.84 11.42 7.64
C ALA A 23 8.55 10.28 8.39
N LEU A 24 8.14 9.05 8.08
CA LEU A 24 8.66 7.86 8.70
C LEU A 24 8.84 6.78 7.64
N THR A 25 10.06 6.28 7.54
CA THR A 25 10.43 5.22 6.62
C THR A 25 11.00 4.06 7.40
N PHE A 26 10.41 2.90 7.15
CA PHE A 26 10.84 1.65 7.73
C PHE A 26 11.30 0.72 6.62
N ARG A 27 12.56 0.30 6.72
CA ARG A 27 13.19 -0.68 5.84
C ARG A 27 14.00 -1.60 6.70
N TYR A 28 13.36 -2.65 7.18
CA TYR A 28 14.00 -3.58 8.10
C TYR A 28 13.27 -4.90 8.10
N THR A 29 14.01 -6.00 8.09
CA THR A 29 13.46 -7.35 8.25
C THR A 29 12.86 -7.43 9.64
N MET A 30 11.52 -7.53 9.75
CA MET A 30 10.86 -7.60 11.05
C MET A 30 11.12 -8.98 11.64
N ASP A 31 12.24 -9.12 12.35
CA ASP A 31 12.75 -10.42 12.85
C ASP A 31 12.04 -10.88 14.13
N THR A 32 11.36 -9.96 14.83
CA THR A 32 10.74 -10.24 16.14
C THR A 32 9.40 -9.54 16.32
N GLU A 33 8.50 -10.17 17.07
CA GLU A 33 7.23 -9.58 17.52
C GLU A 33 7.45 -8.27 18.30
N ASP A 34 8.53 -8.19 19.08
CA ASP A 34 8.94 -6.98 19.79
C ASP A 34 9.14 -5.79 18.85
N THR A 35 9.71 -6.04 17.67
CA THR A 35 9.90 -5.02 16.64
C THR A 35 8.56 -4.58 16.09
N VAL A 36 7.65 -5.52 15.82
CA VAL A 36 6.29 -5.21 15.33
C VAL A 36 5.53 -4.31 16.32
N VAL A 37 5.53 -4.66 17.61
CA VAL A 37 4.84 -3.90 18.65
C VAL A 37 5.43 -2.50 18.78
N PHE A 38 6.77 -2.40 18.83
CA PHE A 38 7.45 -1.11 18.90
C PHE A 38 7.06 -0.20 17.74
N MET A 39 6.99 -0.76 16.54
CA MET A 39 6.69 -0.02 15.31
C MET A 39 5.26 0.49 15.28
N ALA A 40 4.30 -0.35 15.67
CA ALA A 40 2.91 0.06 15.79
C ALA A 40 2.75 1.22 16.79
N GLN A 41 3.41 1.13 17.95
CA GLN A 41 3.39 2.18 18.97
C GLN A 41 4.09 3.47 18.51
N LEU A 42 5.23 3.37 17.81
CA LEU A 42 5.92 4.52 17.25
C LEU A 42 5.03 5.28 16.25
N ILE A 43 4.34 4.56 15.37
CA ILE A 43 3.37 5.14 14.42
C ILE A 43 2.23 5.84 15.18
N GLN A 44 1.70 5.22 16.24
CA GLN A 44 0.64 5.83 17.06
C GLN A 44 1.08 7.16 17.71
N HIS A 45 2.32 7.24 18.20
CA HIS A 45 2.85 8.44 18.83
C HIS A 45 3.21 9.55 17.84
N ALA A 46 3.41 9.23 16.56
CA ALA A 46 3.75 10.18 15.51
C ALA A 46 2.53 10.96 15.00
N THR A 47 1.88 11.74 15.87
CA THR A 47 0.58 12.39 15.57
C THR A 47 0.59 13.36 14.38
N ARG A 48 1.75 13.92 14.03
CA ARG A 48 1.93 14.79 12.84
C ARG A 48 2.37 14.03 11.59
N LEU A 49 2.39 12.71 11.61
CA LEU A 49 2.88 11.90 10.50
C LEU A 49 2.01 12.11 9.26
N GLN A 50 2.66 12.47 8.15
CA GLN A 50 2.03 12.69 6.86
C GLN A 50 2.53 11.69 5.81
N ARG A 51 3.76 11.17 5.97
CA ARG A 51 4.37 10.25 5.00
C ARG A 51 4.83 8.99 5.71
N LEU A 52 4.23 7.87 5.34
CA LEU A 52 4.57 6.56 5.88
C LEU A 52 5.04 5.65 4.77
N ARG A 53 6.27 5.12 4.92
CA ARG A 53 6.82 4.09 4.07
C ARG A 53 7.15 2.86 4.92
N ILE A 54 6.62 1.71 4.53
CA ILE A 54 6.89 0.41 5.15
C ILE A 54 7.38 -0.53 4.07
N ASP A 55 8.61 -1.02 4.23
CA ASP A 55 9.17 -2.14 3.48
C ASP A 55 9.38 -3.30 4.46
N ALA A 56 8.62 -4.38 4.26
CA ALA A 56 8.53 -5.48 5.23
C ALA A 56 9.28 -6.75 4.79
N ASP A 57 10.01 -6.71 3.69
CA ASP A 57 10.87 -7.80 3.20
C ASP A 57 10.18 -9.19 3.12
N TYR A 58 8.87 -9.21 2.86
CA TYR A 58 8.02 -10.39 2.86
C TYR A 58 8.05 -11.23 4.14
N SER A 59 8.47 -10.68 5.28
CA SER A 59 8.48 -11.45 6.52
C SER A 59 7.06 -11.84 6.94
N ASP A 60 6.92 -13.00 7.59
CA ASP A 60 5.63 -13.43 8.18
C ASP A 60 5.08 -12.39 9.17
N HIS A 61 5.98 -11.59 9.76
CA HIS A 61 5.66 -10.50 10.65
C HIS A 61 5.02 -9.28 9.96
N SER A 62 5.03 -9.21 8.62
CA SER A 62 4.31 -8.18 7.86
C SER A 62 2.79 -8.26 8.08
N THR A 63 2.21 -9.46 8.07
CA THR A 63 0.79 -9.67 8.38
C THR A 63 0.49 -9.35 9.84
N THR A 64 1.40 -9.66 10.77
CA THR A 64 1.27 -9.30 12.19
C THR A 64 1.25 -7.79 12.38
N LEU A 65 2.19 -7.06 11.77
CA LEU A 65 2.21 -5.59 11.80
C LEU A 65 0.92 -5.01 11.26
N MET A 66 0.48 -5.47 10.08
CA MET A 66 -0.74 -4.97 9.47
C MET A 66 -1.95 -5.22 10.38
N SER A 67 -2.05 -6.39 11.02
CA SER A 67 -3.09 -6.70 12.01
C SER A 67 -3.07 -5.76 13.22
N HIS A 68 -1.88 -5.40 13.72
CA HIS A 68 -1.74 -4.38 14.78
C HIS A 68 -2.17 -2.99 14.30
N LEU A 69 -1.78 -2.60 13.09
CA LEU A 69 -2.18 -1.31 12.51
C LEU A 69 -3.69 -1.24 12.27
N TYR A 70 -4.32 -2.36 11.90
CA TYR A 70 -5.76 -2.43 11.64
C TYR A 70 -6.60 -2.38 12.92
N SER A 71 -6.11 -2.99 14.00
CA SER A 71 -6.77 -2.94 15.31
C SER A 71 -6.56 -1.61 16.03
N THR A 72 -5.52 -0.85 15.65
CA THR A 72 -5.25 0.46 16.20
C THR A 72 -6.19 1.50 15.58
N GLN A 73 -6.85 2.31 16.42
CA GLN A 73 -7.55 3.50 15.96
C GLN A 73 -6.53 4.60 15.61
N ILE A 74 -6.02 4.56 14.40
CA ILE A 74 -5.03 5.53 13.92
C ILE A 74 -5.73 6.85 13.59
N THR A 75 -5.43 7.91 14.34
CA THR A 75 -5.95 9.27 14.12
C THR A 75 -5.07 10.11 13.18
N LEU A 76 -4.12 9.48 12.51
CA LEU A 76 -3.14 10.15 11.64
C LEU A 76 -3.79 10.67 10.36
N SER A 77 -3.27 11.80 9.87
CA SER A 77 -3.64 12.39 8.59
C SER A 77 -2.61 12.08 7.51
N ILE A 78 -2.38 10.78 7.26
CA ILE A 78 -1.42 10.33 6.25
C ILE A 78 -1.82 10.88 4.88
N ARG A 79 -0.87 11.54 4.22
CA ARG A 79 -0.96 12.06 2.86
C ARG A 79 -0.28 11.15 1.86
N GLU A 80 0.81 10.48 2.24
CA GLU A 80 1.55 9.58 1.37
C GLU A 80 1.76 8.24 2.06
N LEU A 81 1.27 7.17 1.45
CA LEU A 81 1.47 5.80 1.92
C LEU A 81 2.25 5.01 0.87
N THR A 82 3.39 4.45 1.28
CA THR A 82 4.15 3.50 0.46
C THR A 82 4.27 2.20 1.22
N LEU A 83 3.78 1.12 0.62
CA LEU A 83 3.99 -0.24 1.11
C LEU A 83 4.83 -1.00 0.10
N GLU A 84 5.85 -1.71 0.58
CA GLU A 84 6.76 -2.52 -0.22
C GLU A 84 6.97 -3.89 0.42
N ASN A 85 7.06 -4.93 -0.42
CA ASN A 85 7.40 -6.30 -0.02
C ASN A 85 6.64 -6.76 1.24
N ALA A 86 5.32 -6.80 1.19
CA ALA A 86 4.51 -7.11 2.37
C ALA A 86 3.30 -7.99 2.06
N HIS A 87 2.95 -8.83 3.04
CA HIS A 87 1.62 -9.41 3.15
C HIS A 87 0.73 -8.49 3.98
N VAL A 88 -0.48 -8.19 3.48
CA VAL A 88 -1.38 -7.21 4.12
C VAL A 88 -2.69 -7.83 4.62
N GLY A 89 -2.78 -9.15 4.70
CA GLY A 89 -3.99 -9.84 5.12
C GLY A 89 -5.09 -9.79 4.06
N SER A 90 -6.33 -9.67 4.51
CA SER A 90 -7.49 -9.62 3.61
C SER A 90 -7.66 -8.24 2.98
N SER A 91 -8.15 -8.21 1.74
CA SER A 91 -8.57 -6.95 1.07
C SER A 91 -9.60 -6.16 1.89
N HIS A 92 -10.46 -6.83 2.67
CA HIS A 92 -11.42 -6.17 3.54
C HIS A 92 -10.74 -5.40 4.68
N ALA A 93 -9.83 -6.05 5.41
CA ALA A 93 -9.10 -5.41 6.50
C ALA A 93 -8.21 -4.28 5.99
N PHE A 94 -7.54 -4.51 4.85
CA PHE A 94 -6.72 -3.49 4.21
C PHE A 94 -7.54 -2.27 3.77
N ASN A 95 -8.73 -2.48 3.21
CA ASN A 95 -9.66 -1.39 2.89
C ASN A 95 -10.10 -0.62 4.14
N GLY A 96 -10.36 -1.32 5.26
CA GLY A 96 -10.67 -0.70 6.54
C GLY A 96 -9.55 0.23 7.01
N PHE A 97 -8.31 -0.23 6.92
CA PHE A 97 -7.13 0.57 7.24
C PHE A 97 -6.96 1.79 6.33
N LEU A 98 -7.07 1.61 5.01
CA LEU A 98 -6.98 2.72 4.06
C LEU A 98 -8.08 3.76 4.31
N ALA A 99 -9.28 3.31 4.71
CA ALA A 99 -10.41 4.20 5.00
C ALA A 99 -10.12 5.18 6.14
N SER A 100 -9.23 4.85 7.08
CA SER A 100 -8.76 5.78 8.13
C SER A 100 -8.11 7.04 7.55
N PHE A 101 -7.55 6.95 6.33
CA PHE A 101 -6.88 8.07 5.65
C PHE A 101 -7.70 8.63 4.49
N LYS A 102 -8.98 8.25 4.37
CA LYS A 102 -9.82 8.58 3.20
C LYS A 102 -9.79 10.07 2.81
N ARG A 103 -9.79 10.97 3.80
CA ARG A 103 -9.83 12.43 3.56
C ARG A 103 -8.46 13.05 3.28
N SER A 104 -7.37 12.44 3.74
CA SER A 104 -6.03 13.03 3.69
C SER A 104 -5.12 12.42 2.64
N LEU A 105 -5.34 11.16 2.27
CA LEU A 105 -4.42 10.40 1.43
C LEU A 105 -4.41 10.95 0.01
N ALA A 106 -3.25 11.46 -0.39
CA ALA A 106 -3.00 12.08 -1.69
C ALA A 106 -2.16 11.21 -2.63
N LYS A 107 -1.31 10.34 -2.06
CA LYS A 107 -0.44 9.44 -2.82
C LYS A 107 -0.42 8.04 -2.23
N VAL A 108 -0.51 7.04 -3.09
CA VAL A 108 -0.30 5.64 -2.70
C VAL A 108 0.68 4.94 -3.63
N SER A 109 1.56 4.13 -3.06
CA SER A 109 2.45 3.24 -3.80
C SER A 109 2.40 1.85 -3.18
N PHE A 110 2.06 0.85 -4.00
CA PHE A 110 2.05 -0.55 -3.60
C PHE A 110 3.03 -1.32 -4.48
N ALA A 111 4.17 -1.72 -3.90
CA ALA A 111 5.19 -2.48 -4.61
C ALA A 111 5.33 -3.86 -3.99
N ALA A 112 5.20 -4.91 -4.79
CA ALA A 112 5.41 -6.28 -4.35
C ALA A 112 4.45 -6.66 -3.19
N ILE A 113 3.21 -6.17 -3.19
CA ILE A 113 2.24 -6.41 -2.10
C ILE A 113 1.39 -7.64 -2.40
N HIS A 114 1.20 -8.50 -1.39
CA HIS A 114 0.36 -9.69 -1.45
C HIS A 114 -0.88 -9.55 -0.55
N LEU A 115 -2.06 -9.83 -1.12
CA LEU A 115 -3.30 -10.01 -0.37
C LEU A 115 -3.46 -11.49 -0.04
N ASP A 116 -3.56 -11.83 1.25
CA ASP A 116 -3.75 -13.21 1.70
C ASP A 116 -5.17 -13.72 1.35
N SER A 117 -6.13 -12.80 1.22
CA SER A 117 -7.49 -13.11 0.74
C SER A 117 -8.20 -11.92 0.06
N GLY A 118 -9.06 -12.24 -0.90
CA GLY A 118 -9.78 -11.27 -1.73
C GLY A 118 -8.95 -10.71 -2.88
N GLU A 119 -9.40 -9.60 -3.45
CA GLU A 119 -8.93 -9.15 -4.77
C GLU A 119 -8.46 -7.69 -4.77
N TRP A 120 -7.42 -7.40 -5.55
CA TRP A 120 -6.96 -6.02 -5.78
C TRP A 120 -8.01 -5.14 -6.44
N ALA A 121 -8.89 -5.71 -7.27
CA ALA A 121 -10.01 -4.98 -7.85
C ALA A 121 -10.90 -4.32 -6.77
N SER A 122 -11.11 -4.99 -5.63
CA SER A 122 -11.85 -4.44 -4.49
C SER A 122 -11.11 -3.25 -3.85
N VAL A 123 -9.80 -3.37 -3.66
CA VAL A 123 -8.96 -2.31 -3.09
C VAL A 123 -8.94 -1.06 -3.98
N LEU A 124 -8.78 -1.25 -5.28
CA LEU A 124 -8.78 -0.17 -6.27
C LEU A 124 -10.15 0.55 -6.32
N ARG A 125 -11.27 -0.19 -6.24
CA ARG A 125 -12.62 0.40 -6.12
C ARG A 125 -12.85 1.14 -4.81
N ALA A 126 -12.20 0.73 -3.72
CA ALA A 126 -12.29 1.45 -2.45
C ALA A 126 -11.55 2.80 -2.55
N LEU A 127 -10.32 2.77 -3.11
CA LEU A 127 -9.50 3.97 -3.32
C LEU A 127 -10.14 4.99 -4.27
N SER A 128 -10.96 4.57 -5.23
CA SER A 128 -11.65 5.51 -6.15
C SER A 128 -12.58 6.49 -5.42
N LYS A 129 -12.92 6.20 -4.16
CA LYS A 129 -13.77 7.03 -3.29
C LYS A 129 -12.97 8.03 -2.45
N PHE A 130 -11.65 8.14 -2.66
CA PHE A 130 -10.77 9.00 -1.87
C PHE A 130 -10.64 10.36 -2.57
N PRO A 131 -11.22 11.44 -2.03
CA PRO A 131 -11.32 12.72 -2.73
C PRO A 131 -9.97 13.42 -2.95
N SER A 132 -8.99 13.16 -2.09
CA SER A 132 -7.68 13.82 -2.12
C SER A 132 -6.63 13.06 -2.94
N LEU A 133 -6.92 11.83 -3.36
CA LEU A 133 -5.97 10.95 -4.02
C LEU A 133 -5.69 11.44 -5.44
N THR A 134 -4.44 11.75 -5.73
CA THR A 134 -3.99 12.27 -7.04
C THR A 134 -2.87 11.46 -7.66
N GLU A 135 -2.22 10.59 -6.89
CA GLU A 135 -1.16 9.70 -7.39
C GLU A 135 -1.35 8.26 -6.90
N ILE A 136 -1.27 7.31 -7.84
CA ILE A 136 -1.17 5.88 -7.55
C ILE A 136 -0.03 5.26 -8.35
N SER A 137 0.75 4.41 -7.69
CA SER A 137 1.70 3.50 -8.34
C SER A 137 1.49 2.09 -7.83
N THR A 138 1.52 1.12 -8.74
CA THR A 138 1.50 -0.30 -8.42
C THR A 138 2.68 -0.98 -9.08
N TYR A 139 3.31 -1.91 -8.40
CA TYR A 139 4.34 -2.77 -8.95
C TYR A 139 4.16 -4.18 -8.42
N VAL A 140 4.07 -5.19 -9.29
CA VAL A 140 4.02 -6.62 -8.95
C VAL A 140 3.03 -6.93 -7.81
N LEU A 141 1.74 -6.88 -8.10
CA LEU A 141 0.69 -7.17 -7.13
C LEU A 141 0.41 -8.67 -7.07
N GLY A 142 0.26 -9.21 -5.86
CA GLY A 142 -0.15 -10.59 -5.59
C GLY A 142 -1.46 -10.64 -4.82
N GLN A 143 -2.23 -11.70 -5.01
CA GLN A 143 -3.45 -11.98 -4.26
C GLN A 143 -3.60 -13.47 -3.97
N ALA A 144 -4.72 -13.84 -3.36
CA ALA A 144 -5.05 -15.21 -2.95
C ALA A 144 -4.71 -16.27 -4.02
N GLU A 145 -4.48 -17.50 -3.56
CA GLU A 145 -4.10 -18.64 -4.43
C GLU A 145 -2.75 -18.43 -5.15
N SER A 146 -1.86 -17.61 -4.57
CA SER A 146 -0.54 -17.28 -5.16
C SER A 146 -0.63 -16.62 -6.55
N GLN A 147 -1.78 -16.03 -6.87
CA GLN A 147 -1.98 -15.35 -8.14
C GLN A 147 -1.26 -14.00 -8.15
N ARG A 148 -0.78 -13.61 -9.33
CA ARG A 148 -0.32 -12.24 -9.60
C ARG A 148 -1.40 -11.49 -10.37
N VAL A 149 -1.45 -10.18 -10.20
CA VAL A 149 -2.40 -9.31 -10.91
C VAL A 149 -1.66 -8.52 -11.98
N HIS A 150 -2.28 -8.41 -13.15
CA HIS A 150 -1.85 -7.51 -14.22
C HIS A 150 -3.05 -6.81 -14.85
N PHE A 151 -2.79 -5.84 -15.74
CA PHE A 151 -3.78 -4.94 -16.33
C PHE A 151 -3.68 -4.98 -17.86
N PRO A 152 -4.13 -6.05 -18.54
CA PRO A 152 -3.94 -6.23 -19.97
C PRO A 152 -4.54 -5.10 -20.82
N ALA A 153 -5.71 -4.60 -20.43
CA ALA A 153 -6.39 -3.54 -21.18
C ALA A 153 -5.65 -2.20 -21.15
N VAL A 154 -4.77 -1.94 -20.17
CA VAL A 154 -3.88 -0.76 -20.17
C VAL A 154 -2.92 -0.79 -21.37
N LEU A 155 -2.55 -1.98 -21.86
CA LEU A 155 -1.69 -2.12 -23.04
C LEU A 155 -2.41 -1.75 -24.35
N GLN A 156 -3.74 -1.87 -24.37
CA GLN A 156 -4.57 -1.63 -25.55
C GLN A 156 -5.12 -0.21 -25.55
N ASP A 157 -5.60 0.25 -24.39
CA ASP A 157 -6.14 1.58 -24.17
C ASP A 157 -5.57 2.18 -22.86
N PRO A 158 -4.41 2.85 -22.94
CA PRO A 158 -3.82 3.48 -21.76
C PRO A 158 -4.51 4.80 -21.39
N ILE A 159 -5.46 5.29 -22.18
CA ILE A 159 -6.09 6.60 -21.95
C ILE A 159 -6.97 6.50 -20.71
N VAL A 160 -6.81 7.42 -19.78
CA VAL A 160 -7.68 7.55 -18.59
C VAL A 160 -8.82 8.48 -18.92
N ASP A 161 -8.48 9.70 -19.33
CA ASP A 161 -9.41 10.78 -19.62
C ASP A 161 -9.11 11.34 -21.01
N PRO A 162 -9.95 11.05 -22.02
CA PRO A 162 -9.76 11.56 -23.38
C PRO A 162 -9.85 13.09 -23.47
N VAL A 163 -10.63 13.73 -22.59
CA VAL A 163 -10.84 15.19 -22.62
C VAL A 163 -9.58 15.90 -22.13
N LEU A 164 -8.96 15.38 -21.08
CA LEU A 164 -7.71 15.92 -20.53
C LEU A 164 -6.46 15.33 -21.18
N GLY A 165 -6.61 14.31 -22.03
CA GLY A 165 -5.51 13.59 -22.67
C GLY A 165 -4.61 12.83 -21.68
N THR A 166 -5.10 12.52 -20.48
CA THR A 166 -4.29 11.82 -19.46
C THR A 166 -4.27 10.32 -19.71
N LYS A 167 -3.15 9.68 -19.39
CA LYS A 167 -2.92 8.25 -19.63
C LYS A 167 -2.19 7.59 -18.46
N PHE A 168 -2.30 6.28 -18.38
CA PHE A 168 -1.47 5.46 -17.49
C PHE A 168 -0.02 5.45 -17.97
N SER A 169 0.91 5.44 -17.02
CA SER A 169 2.30 5.03 -17.21
C SER A 169 2.42 3.56 -16.81
N TYR A 170 3.15 2.75 -17.57
CA TYR A 170 3.26 1.32 -17.29
C TYR A 170 4.57 0.71 -17.78
N THR A 171 4.98 -0.38 -17.13
CA THR A 171 6.11 -1.23 -17.54
C THR A 171 5.61 -2.63 -17.84
N VAL A 172 6.13 -3.25 -18.89
CA VAL A 172 5.71 -4.57 -19.37
C VAL A 172 6.87 -5.54 -19.34
N LYS A 173 6.59 -6.81 -19.04
CA LYS A 173 7.52 -7.93 -19.21
C LYS A 173 6.91 -8.98 -20.12
N LYS A 174 7.71 -9.50 -21.05
CA LYS A 174 7.35 -10.67 -21.86
C LYS A 174 7.57 -11.93 -21.03
N LEU A 175 6.51 -12.68 -20.77
CA LEU A 175 6.54 -14.01 -20.15
C LEU A 175 6.15 -15.07 -21.19
N ARG A 176 6.29 -16.35 -20.85
CA ARG A 176 5.89 -17.48 -21.72
C ARG A 176 4.44 -17.37 -22.20
N GLN A 177 3.55 -16.85 -21.36
CA GLN A 177 2.13 -16.67 -21.64
C GLN A 177 1.77 -15.33 -22.32
N GLY A 178 2.77 -14.52 -22.71
CA GLY A 178 2.58 -13.21 -23.33
C GLY A 178 3.05 -12.04 -22.48
N HIS A 179 2.65 -10.83 -22.89
CA HIS A 179 3.02 -9.59 -22.21
C HIS A 179 2.19 -9.36 -20.95
N ARG A 180 2.85 -9.09 -19.83
CA ARG A 180 2.20 -8.73 -18.56
C ARG A 180 2.69 -7.37 -18.09
N THR A 181 1.77 -6.52 -17.64
CA THR A 181 2.13 -5.26 -16.95
C THR A 181 2.71 -5.61 -15.59
N LEU A 182 3.92 -5.15 -15.31
CA LEU A 182 4.52 -5.26 -13.97
C LEU A 182 4.21 -4.03 -13.13
N MET A 183 4.17 -2.86 -13.78
CA MET A 183 3.94 -1.58 -13.14
C MET A 183 2.82 -0.87 -13.88
N VAL A 184 1.92 -0.26 -13.12
CA VAL A 184 0.93 0.70 -13.64
C VAL A 184 0.85 1.85 -12.65
N ALA A 185 0.95 3.06 -13.16
CA ALA A 185 0.89 4.29 -12.38
C ALA A 185 0.03 5.34 -13.07
N TYR A 186 -0.54 6.23 -12.28
CA TYR A 186 -1.31 7.38 -12.74
C TYR A 186 -1.10 8.56 -11.80
N SER A 187 -1.00 9.75 -12.38
CA SER A 187 -0.99 11.03 -11.65
C SER A 187 -1.92 11.99 -12.38
N GLY A 188 -2.88 12.57 -11.66
CA GLY A 188 -3.79 13.56 -12.23
C GLY A 188 -5.15 13.65 -11.55
N ARG A 189 -5.97 14.58 -12.04
CA ARG A 189 -7.28 14.91 -11.44
C ARG A 189 -8.36 13.85 -11.68
N SER A 190 -8.27 13.09 -12.78
CA SER A 190 -9.23 12.01 -13.11
C SER A 190 -8.95 10.69 -12.36
N MET A 191 -8.49 10.77 -11.10
CA MET A 191 -8.05 9.60 -10.31
C MET A 191 -9.15 8.55 -10.09
N ALA A 192 -10.39 8.99 -9.82
CA ALA A 192 -11.50 8.06 -9.64
C ALA A 192 -11.74 7.20 -10.91
N ILE A 193 -11.62 7.82 -12.10
CA ILE A 193 -11.71 7.13 -13.39
C ILE A 193 -10.54 6.16 -13.57
N ALA A 194 -9.32 6.60 -13.26
CA ALA A 194 -8.12 5.78 -13.34
C ALA A 194 -8.25 4.51 -12.48
N LEU A 195 -8.64 4.66 -11.22
CA LEU A 195 -8.81 3.56 -10.27
C LEU A 195 -9.94 2.60 -10.68
N GLN A 196 -11.06 3.13 -11.18
CA GLN A 196 -12.15 2.30 -11.68
C GLN A 196 -11.73 1.49 -12.92
N LYS A 197 -10.99 2.11 -13.85
CA LYS A 197 -10.40 1.41 -15.00
C LYS A 197 -9.43 0.33 -14.55
N MET A 198 -8.48 0.65 -13.67
CA MET A 198 -7.54 -0.34 -13.12
C MET A 198 -8.28 -1.50 -12.45
N ALA A 199 -9.33 -1.23 -11.66
CA ALA A 199 -10.11 -2.26 -11.01
C ALA A 199 -10.84 -3.18 -12.01
N ASN A 200 -11.37 -2.63 -13.10
CA ASN A 200 -12.03 -3.41 -14.16
C ASN A 200 -11.02 -4.19 -15.01
N PHE A 201 -9.80 -3.69 -15.13
CA PHE A 201 -8.74 -4.31 -15.92
C PHE A 201 -7.92 -5.33 -15.11
N ALA A 202 -8.03 -5.32 -13.78
CA ALA A 202 -7.30 -6.23 -12.90
C ALA A 202 -7.62 -7.69 -13.25
N THR A 203 -6.64 -8.39 -13.80
CA THR A 203 -6.76 -9.78 -14.25
C THR A 203 -5.75 -10.64 -13.48
N PRO A 204 -6.20 -11.70 -12.78
CA PRO A 204 -5.29 -12.63 -12.12
C PRO A 204 -4.61 -13.56 -13.13
N TYR A 205 -3.39 -13.99 -12.82
CA TYR A 205 -2.71 -15.05 -13.54
C TYR A 205 -1.80 -15.85 -12.60
N ASN A 206 -1.65 -17.13 -12.91
CA ASN A 206 -0.74 -18.02 -12.19
C ASN A 206 0.69 -17.83 -12.70
N VAL A 207 1.65 -17.75 -11.77
CA VAL A 207 3.07 -17.80 -12.11
C VAL A 207 3.42 -19.25 -12.40
N ILE A 208 3.55 -19.61 -13.68
CA ILE A 208 4.11 -20.92 -14.06
C ILE A 208 5.63 -20.79 -13.97
N SER A 209 6.24 -21.44 -12.97
CA SER A 209 7.69 -21.61 -12.86
C SER A 209 8.25 -22.48 -13.97
#